data_AF-A0A661NZS4-F1
#
_entry.id   AF-A0A661NZS4-F1
#
_cell.length_a   1.000
_cell.length_b   1.000
_cell.length_c   1.000
_cell.angle_alpha   90.00
_cell.angle_beta   90.00
_cell.angle_gamma   90.00
#
_symmetry.space_group_name_H-M   'P 1'
#
loop_
_entity.id
_entity.type
_entity.pdbx_description
1 polymer ?
#
loop_
_entity_poly.entity_id
_entity_poly.type
_entity_poly.pdbx_seq_one_letter_code
_entity_poly.pdbx_strand_id
1 'polypeptide(L)'
;MKRNSKLNGPWFILLIVVLLVPLSVSAMEMDDCLGCHSDVDEVGDELFIDADKFLPTEHAEMGCMTCHESVTDEHPDDGEPVTSADCLDCHEELGSEYMATEHAENATCSDCHNPHQVHGIDEVSGPEMNQQCAQCHDSIDVMDSHAKWLPQASLHISKLPCITCHTSAENYVIVLNITQKQKKSKGLKGYRFSSYTDLKEYSGEKEIQSIIDINGDNFISLAELRTFNLNPAYKNLHLNGTMVPSEVSHDLSTLDNRY
;
A
#
# COMPACT_ATOMS: atom_id res chain seq x y z
N MET A 1 -61.45 64.14 -33.56
CA MET A 1 -62.63 63.35 -34.00
C MET A 1 -62.15 61.92 -34.30
N LYS A 2 -62.69 60.91 -33.57
CA LYS A 2 -62.87 59.46 -33.90
C LYS A 2 -61.89 58.80 -34.92
N ARG A 3 -61.39 57.56 -34.78
CA ARG A 3 -61.71 56.37 -33.97
C ARG A 3 -60.62 55.32 -34.22
N ASN A 4 -60.24 54.60 -33.16
CA ASN A 4 -59.91 53.18 -33.00
C ASN A 4 -59.24 52.31 -34.10
N SER A 5 -58.40 51.42 -33.56
CA SER A 5 -58.23 49.97 -33.83
C SER A 5 -56.93 49.64 -34.58
N LYS A 6 -56.11 48.62 -34.25
CA LYS A 6 -56.23 47.41 -33.43
C LYS A 6 -54.84 46.98 -32.88
N LEU A 7 -54.93 46.11 -31.88
CA LEU A 7 -53.97 45.17 -31.29
C LEU A 7 -52.73 44.78 -32.12
N ASN A 8 -51.59 44.53 -31.43
CA ASN A 8 -50.94 43.21 -31.27
C ASN A 8 -49.58 43.38 -30.56
N GLY A 9 -49.41 42.80 -29.37
CA GLY A 9 -48.07 42.44 -28.84
C GLY A 9 -47.62 41.08 -29.42
N PRO A 10 -46.59 40.39 -28.89
CA PRO A 10 -45.64 40.75 -27.82
C PRO A 10 -44.17 40.62 -28.31
N TRP A 11 -43.29 39.85 -27.64
CA TRP A 11 -41.86 39.53 -27.94
C TRP A 11 -40.80 40.25 -27.09
N PHE A 12 -40.88 40.03 -25.77
CA PHE A 12 -39.66 39.90 -24.96
C PHE A 12 -39.01 38.56 -25.33
N ILE A 13 -37.85 38.60 -25.99
CA ILE A 13 -37.02 37.42 -26.22
C ILE A 13 -36.28 37.13 -24.91
N LEU A 14 -36.81 36.19 -24.12
CA LEU A 14 -36.12 35.61 -22.98
C LEU A 14 -35.12 34.59 -23.53
N LEU A 15 -33.83 34.94 -23.51
CA LEU A 15 -32.74 34.09 -23.98
C LEU A 15 -32.50 33.00 -22.92
N ILE A 16 -33.19 31.86 -23.05
CA ILE A 16 -32.97 30.68 -22.22
C ILE A 16 -31.63 30.08 -22.66
N VAL A 17 -30.58 30.37 -21.88
CA VAL A 17 -29.34 29.61 -21.89
C VAL A 17 -29.67 28.25 -21.26
N VAL A 18 -29.92 27.26 -22.10
CA VAL A 18 -29.96 25.86 -21.67
C VAL A 18 -28.52 25.51 -21.29
N LEU A 19 -28.22 25.57 -19.99
CA LEU A 19 -27.03 24.90 -19.46
C LEU A 19 -27.25 23.41 -19.73
N LEU A 20 -26.53 22.88 -20.73
CA LEU A 20 -26.28 21.45 -20.87
C LEU A 20 -25.47 21.04 -19.63
N VAL A 21 -26.18 20.70 -18.56
CA VAL A 21 -25.59 19.93 -17.47
C VAL A 21 -25.28 18.57 -18.09
N PRO A 22 -24.01 18.15 -18.21
CA PRO A 22 -23.72 16.79 -18.63
C PRO A 22 -24.44 15.87 -17.64
N LEU A 23 -25.19 14.91 -18.18
CA LEU A 23 -25.64 13.76 -17.40
C LEU A 23 -24.36 13.09 -16.94
N SER A 24 -23.99 13.32 -15.69
CA SER A 24 -22.99 12.51 -15.02
C SER A 24 -23.51 11.08 -15.09
N VAL A 25 -22.90 10.26 -15.95
CA VAL A 25 -22.93 8.82 -15.74
C VAL A 25 -22.35 8.65 -14.35
N SER A 26 -23.16 8.19 -13.40
CA SER A 26 -22.66 7.86 -12.07
C SER A 26 -21.61 6.78 -12.28
N ALA A 27 -20.33 7.13 -12.15
CA ALA A 27 -19.33 6.11 -11.93
C ALA A 27 -19.72 5.41 -10.63
N MET A 28 -19.83 4.08 -10.64
CA MET A 28 -20.06 3.31 -9.42
C MET A 28 -19.07 3.76 -8.36
N GLU A 29 -19.58 4.14 -7.19
CA GLU A 29 -18.73 4.61 -6.10
C GLU A 29 -18.09 3.41 -5.39
N MET A 30 -16.95 3.63 -4.73
CA MET A 30 -16.25 2.59 -3.97
C MET A 30 -17.17 1.86 -2.98
N ASP A 31 -18.05 2.61 -2.33
CA ASP A 31 -19.00 2.11 -1.34
C ASP A 31 -20.05 1.16 -1.95
N ASP A 32 -20.37 1.32 -3.25
CA ASP A 32 -21.31 0.43 -3.95
C ASP A 32 -20.70 -0.98 -4.08
N CYS A 33 -19.40 -1.06 -4.41
CA CYS A 33 -18.68 -2.32 -4.52
C CYS A 33 -18.47 -2.96 -3.14
N LEU A 34 -17.98 -2.17 -2.18
CA LEU A 34 -17.68 -2.65 -0.83
C LEU A 34 -18.95 -3.01 -0.04
N GLY A 35 -20.13 -2.52 -0.45
CA GLY A 35 -21.41 -2.90 0.14
C GLY A 35 -21.67 -4.41 0.17
N CYS A 36 -21.16 -5.14 -0.83
CA CYS A 36 -21.21 -6.61 -0.86
C CYS A 36 -19.81 -7.24 -0.69
N HIS A 37 -18.77 -6.68 -1.33
CA HIS A 37 -17.43 -7.28 -1.31
C HIS A 37 -16.70 -7.19 0.03
N SER A 38 -17.18 -6.39 0.99
CA SER A 38 -16.67 -6.39 2.36
C SER A 38 -17.37 -7.39 3.28
N ASP A 39 -18.25 -8.26 2.75
CA ASP A 39 -18.93 -9.31 3.50
C ASP A 39 -18.65 -10.69 2.89
N VAL A 40 -17.90 -11.51 3.63
CA VAL A 40 -17.55 -12.88 3.21
C VAL A 40 -18.79 -13.77 3.07
N ASP A 41 -19.88 -13.48 3.78
CA ASP A 41 -21.12 -14.26 3.68
C ASP A 41 -21.89 -13.98 2.38
N GLU A 42 -21.70 -12.80 1.76
CA GLU A 42 -22.33 -12.40 0.50
C GLU A 42 -21.53 -12.91 -0.72
N VAL A 43 -20.20 -12.76 -0.70
CA VAL A 43 -19.35 -13.03 -1.89
C VAL A 43 -18.40 -14.22 -1.75
N GLY A 44 -18.25 -14.80 -0.54
CA GLY A 44 -17.31 -15.86 -0.25
C GLY A 44 -15.85 -15.39 -0.06
N ASP A 45 -14.99 -16.29 0.42
CA ASP A 45 -13.60 -15.97 0.79
C ASP A 45 -12.76 -15.45 -0.39
N GLU A 46 -13.01 -15.95 -1.62
CA GLU A 46 -12.20 -15.63 -2.80
C GLU A 46 -12.44 -14.21 -3.33
N LEU A 47 -13.63 -13.66 -3.12
CA LEU A 47 -14.05 -12.35 -3.61
C LEU A 47 -14.13 -11.29 -2.50
N PHE A 48 -13.86 -11.69 -1.26
CA PHE A 48 -13.85 -10.80 -0.11
C PHE A 48 -12.69 -9.80 -0.18
N ILE A 49 -13.01 -8.53 0.01
CA ILE A 49 -12.09 -7.41 0.09
C ILE A 49 -12.12 -6.82 1.49
N ASP A 50 -10.99 -6.91 2.18
CA ASP A 50 -10.79 -6.27 3.48
C ASP A 50 -10.63 -4.76 3.27
N ALA A 51 -11.71 -4.00 3.47
CA ALA A 51 -11.73 -2.55 3.26
C ALA A 51 -10.64 -1.83 4.08
N ASP A 52 -10.36 -2.28 5.30
CA ASP A 52 -9.32 -1.67 6.16
C ASP A 52 -7.91 -1.85 5.57
N LYS A 53 -7.69 -2.89 4.76
CA LYS A 53 -6.42 -3.13 4.05
C LYS A 53 -6.38 -2.47 2.68
N PHE A 54 -7.53 -2.38 1.98
CA PHE A 54 -7.57 -1.85 0.64
C PHE A 54 -7.58 -0.32 0.61
N LEU A 55 -8.41 0.32 1.42
CA LEU A 55 -8.58 1.79 1.41
C LEU A 55 -7.28 2.59 1.56
N PRO A 56 -6.26 2.13 2.32
CA PRO A 56 -4.99 2.86 2.41
C PRO A 56 -4.02 2.57 1.25
N THR A 57 -4.37 1.75 0.26
CA THR A 57 -3.50 1.46 -0.89
C THR A 57 -3.60 2.55 -1.95
N GLU A 58 -2.51 2.77 -2.69
CA GLU A 58 -2.48 3.68 -3.85
C GLU A 58 -3.51 3.29 -4.92
N HIS A 59 -3.81 2.00 -5.05
CA HIS A 59 -4.82 1.51 -5.99
C HIS A 59 -6.26 1.88 -5.60
N ALA A 60 -6.55 2.05 -4.31
CA ALA A 60 -7.88 2.45 -3.87
C ALA A 60 -8.26 3.86 -4.37
N GLU A 61 -7.28 4.75 -4.54
CA GLU A 61 -7.52 6.09 -5.10
C GLU A 61 -8.04 6.04 -6.55
N MET A 62 -7.70 4.99 -7.30
CA MET A 62 -8.15 4.80 -8.68
C MET A 62 -9.56 4.22 -8.80
N GLY A 63 -10.09 3.62 -7.73
CA GLY A 63 -11.38 2.93 -7.72
C GLY A 63 -11.37 1.55 -8.40
N CYS A 64 -12.31 0.69 -7.99
CA CYS A 64 -12.37 -0.72 -8.43
C CYS A 64 -12.47 -0.87 -9.95
N MET A 65 -13.26 -0.02 -10.61
CA MET A 65 -13.56 -0.10 -12.04
C MET A 65 -12.35 0.15 -12.94
N THR A 66 -11.31 0.81 -12.43
CA THR A 66 -10.07 1.04 -13.19
C THR A 66 -9.38 -0.29 -13.51
N CYS A 67 -9.41 -1.24 -12.58
CA CYS A 67 -8.93 -2.59 -12.84
C CYS A 67 -10.05 -3.51 -13.33
N HIS A 68 -11.29 -3.34 -12.85
CA HIS A 68 -12.43 -4.20 -13.16
C HIS A 68 -13.39 -3.57 -14.19
N GLU A 69 -12.86 -3.14 -15.34
CA GLU A 69 -13.62 -2.40 -16.36
C GLU A 69 -14.84 -3.17 -16.92
N SER A 70 -14.82 -4.50 -16.86
CA SER A 70 -15.92 -5.35 -17.34
C SER A 70 -17.14 -5.39 -16.41
N VAL A 71 -17.05 -4.87 -15.19
CA VAL A 71 -18.22 -4.77 -14.30
C VAL A 71 -19.25 -3.81 -14.91
N THR A 72 -20.51 -4.23 -14.91
CA THR A 72 -21.62 -3.45 -15.46
C THR A 72 -22.63 -3.09 -14.37
N ASP A 73 -23.56 -2.18 -14.68
CA ASP A 73 -24.69 -1.86 -13.80
C ASP A 73 -25.62 -3.07 -13.55
N GLU A 74 -25.51 -4.13 -14.35
CA GLU A 74 -26.27 -5.39 -14.20
C GLU A 74 -25.55 -6.43 -13.33
N HIS A 75 -24.30 -6.17 -12.91
CA HIS A 75 -23.57 -7.05 -11.99
C HIS A 75 -24.28 -7.12 -10.63
N PRO A 76 -24.42 -8.32 -10.01
CA PRO A 76 -23.92 -9.63 -10.45
C PRO A 76 -24.91 -10.46 -11.28
N ASP A 77 -26.07 -9.91 -11.62
CA ASP A 77 -27.17 -10.63 -12.31
C ASP A 77 -26.92 -10.84 -13.81
N ASP A 78 -25.95 -10.13 -14.40
CA ASP A 78 -25.52 -10.29 -15.80
C ASP A 78 -24.91 -11.68 -16.10
N GLY A 79 -24.34 -12.34 -15.08
CA GLY A 79 -23.73 -13.67 -15.21
C GLY A 79 -22.44 -13.69 -16.04
N GLU A 80 -21.86 -12.52 -16.31
CA GLU A 80 -20.62 -12.39 -17.06
C GLU A 80 -19.40 -12.41 -16.12
N PRO A 81 -18.27 -13.03 -16.53
CA PRO A 81 -17.09 -13.06 -15.69
C PRO A 81 -16.43 -11.68 -15.61
N VAL A 82 -16.12 -11.25 -14.39
CA VAL A 82 -15.36 -10.02 -14.15
C VAL A 82 -13.89 -10.27 -14.48
N THR A 83 -13.34 -9.43 -15.35
CA THR A 83 -11.92 -9.38 -15.71
C THR A 83 -11.18 -8.36 -14.85
N SER A 84 -9.86 -8.49 -14.78
CA SER A 84 -8.97 -7.48 -14.19
C SER A 84 -8.00 -6.95 -15.24
N ALA A 85 -7.57 -5.70 -15.09
CA ALA A 85 -6.47 -5.11 -15.86
C ALA A 85 -5.18 -5.91 -15.70
N ASP A 86 -4.33 -5.89 -16.72
CA ASP A 86 -2.99 -6.45 -16.61
C ASP A 86 -2.09 -5.47 -15.87
N CYS A 87 -1.19 -5.99 -15.03
CA CYS A 87 -0.23 -5.15 -14.29
C CYS A 87 0.61 -4.29 -15.26
N LEU A 88 0.95 -4.85 -16.42
CA LEU A 88 1.80 -4.22 -17.42
C LEU A 88 1.10 -3.10 -18.20
N ASP A 89 -0.23 -3.01 -18.14
CA ASP A 89 -0.98 -1.92 -18.77
C ASP A 89 -0.62 -0.56 -18.15
N CYS A 90 -0.13 -0.56 -16.91
CA CYS A 90 0.32 0.64 -16.19
C CYS A 90 1.77 0.55 -15.68
N HIS A 91 2.27 -0.64 -15.32
CA HIS A 91 3.62 -0.84 -14.76
C HIS A 91 4.61 -1.40 -15.80
N GLU A 92 4.60 -0.89 -17.03
CA GLU A 92 5.44 -1.39 -18.14
C GLU A 92 6.95 -1.38 -17.81
N GLU A 93 7.44 -0.31 -17.18
CA GLU A 93 8.87 -0.17 -16.84
C GLU A 93 9.32 -1.23 -15.82
N LEU A 94 8.63 -1.32 -14.68
CA LEU A 94 8.91 -2.33 -13.65
C LEU A 94 8.69 -3.75 -14.19
N GLY A 95 7.68 -3.94 -15.02
CA GLY A 95 7.43 -5.21 -15.70
C GLY A 95 8.58 -5.62 -16.59
N SER A 96 9.15 -4.69 -17.36
CA SER A 96 10.29 -4.97 -18.23
C SER A 96 11.53 -5.40 -17.44
N GLU A 97 11.76 -4.79 -16.27
CA GLU A 97 12.82 -5.24 -15.35
C GLU A 97 12.55 -6.64 -14.82
N TYR A 98 11.35 -6.89 -14.30
CA TYR A 98 10.95 -8.18 -13.73
C TYR A 98 11.06 -9.33 -14.75
N MET A 99 10.61 -9.09 -15.97
CA MET A 99 10.63 -10.08 -17.06
C MET A 99 12.05 -10.46 -17.50
N ALA A 100 13.07 -9.68 -17.12
CA ALA A 100 14.47 -10.02 -17.36
C ALA A 100 15.07 -10.93 -16.27
N THR A 101 14.27 -11.35 -15.28
CA THR A 101 14.73 -12.13 -14.12
C THR A 101 14.29 -13.59 -14.19
N GLU A 102 15.00 -14.46 -13.46
CA GLU A 102 14.61 -15.87 -13.26
C GLU A 102 13.25 -16.02 -12.54
N HIS A 103 12.80 -14.98 -11.82
CA HIS A 103 11.50 -15.01 -11.14
C HIS A 103 10.35 -15.03 -12.15
N ALA A 104 10.46 -14.30 -13.27
CA ALA A 104 9.41 -14.25 -14.28
C ALA A 104 9.13 -15.60 -14.96
N GLU A 105 10.06 -16.56 -14.87
CA GLU A 105 9.83 -17.93 -15.34
C GLU A 105 9.01 -18.78 -14.35
N ASN A 106 8.91 -18.36 -13.09
CA ASN A 106 8.39 -19.17 -11.98
C ASN A 106 7.25 -18.51 -11.20
N ALA A 107 7.07 -17.20 -11.35
CA ALA A 107 6.09 -16.40 -10.62
C ALA A 107 5.58 -15.25 -11.49
N THR A 108 4.40 -14.78 -11.11
CA THR A 108 3.68 -13.63 -11.67
C THR A 108 3.68 -12.48 -10.65
N CYS A 109 3.28 -11.29 -11.08
CA CYS A 109 3.17 -10.11 -10.21
C CYS A 109 2.32 -10.41 -8.96
N SER A 110 1.20 -11.14 -9.14
CA SER A 110 0.24 -11.48 -8.08
C SER A 110 0.72 -12.52 -7.08
N ASP A 111 1.76 -13.28 -7.40
CA ASP A 111 2.34 -14.26 -6.46
C ASP A 111 3.09 -13.57 -5.31
N CYS A 112 3.54 -12.32 -5.54
CA CYS A 112 4.24 -11.50 -4.54
C CYS A 112 3.39 -10.29 -4.08
N HIS A 113 2.61 -9.68 -4.98
CA HIS A 113 1.83 -8.47 -4.71
C HIS A 113 0.34 -8.76 -4.77
N ASN A 114 -0.38 -8.47 -3.69
CA ASN A 114 -1.83 -8.41 -3.73
C ASN A 114 -2.25 -6.97 -4.07
N PRO A 115 -2.89 -6.71 -5.24
CA PRO A 115 -3.28 -5.35 -5.63
C PRO A 115 -4.29 -4.71 -4.67
N HIS A 116 -5.01 -5.51 -3.87
CA HIS A 116 -5.93 -5.03 -2.84
C HIS A 116 -5.27 -4.81 -1.47
N GLN A 117 -3.96 -5.02 -1.34
CA GLN A 117 -3.21 -4.89 -0.08
C GLN A 117 -1.80 -4.31 -0.28
N VAL A 118 -1.49 -3.81 -1.48
CA VAL A 118 -0.14 -3.32 -1.82
C VAL A 118 0.04 -1.88 -1.37
N HIS A 119 1.22 -1.59 -0.80
CA HIS A 119 1.58 -0.28 -0.27
C HIS A 119 2.86 0.24 -0.95
N GLY A 120 3.10 1.55 -0.81
CA GLY A 120 4.36 2.18 -1.21
C GLY A 120 5.57 1.61 -0.46
N ILE A 121 6.75 1.70 -1.08
CA ILE A 121 7.99 1.14 -0.51
C ILE A 121 8.35 1.75 0.86
N ASP A 122 7.92 2.98 1.12
CA ASP A 122 8.10 3.73 2.37
C ASP A 122 7.11 3.34 3.48
N GLU A 123 6.02 2.65 3.14
CA GLU A 123 5.00 2.16 4.06
C GLU A 123 5.18 0.69 4.46
N VAL A 124 6.03 -0.05 3.75
CA VAL A 124 6.29 -1.47 4.03
C VAL A 124 7.54 -1.62 4.90
N SER A 125 7.44 -2.40 5.98
CA SER A 125 8.62 -2.69 6.80
C SER A 125 9.54 -3.74 6.15
N GLY A 126 10.84 -3.68 6.41
CA GLY A 126 11.79 -4.68 5.88
C GLY A 126 11.41 -6.15 6.15
N PRO A 127 10.89 -6.54 7.33
CA PRO A 127 10.37 -7.88 7.54
C PRO A 127 9.17 -8.24 6.66
N GLU A 128 8.25 -7.30 6.42
CA GLU A 128 7.11 -7.51 5.52
C GLU A 128 7.58 -7.68 4.06
N MET A 129 8.58 -6.89 3.63
CA MET A 129 9.24 -7.11 2.33
C MET A 129 9.81 -8.53 2.23
N ASN A 130 10.51 -9.00 3.27
CA ASN A 130 11.11 -10.33 3.30
C ASN A 130 10.08 -11.46 3.36
N GLN A 131 8.88 -11.19 3.89
CA GLN A 131 7.82 -12.19 3.98
C GLN A 131 7.40 -12.69 2.60
N GLN A 132 7.43 -11.81 1.59
CA GLN A 132 7.14 -12.19 0.21
C GLN A 132 8.17 -13.18 -0.32
N CYS A 133 9.46 -12.93 -0.10
CA CYS A 133 10.52 -13.86 -0.48
C CYS A 133 10.39 -15.20 0.25
N ALA A 134 10.02 -15.17 1.53
CA ALA A 134 9.93 -16.35 2.39
C ALA A 134 8.77 -17.31 2.02
N GLN A 135 7.87 -16.92 1.12
CA GLN A 135 6.84 -17.81 0.59
C GLN A 135 7.44 -18.96 -0.23
N CYS A 136 8.56 -18.71 -0.91
CA CYS A 136 9.26 -19.71 -1.74
C CYS A 136 10.70 -19.99 -1.27
N HIS A 137 11.39 -18.99 -0.72
CA HIS A 137 12.76 -19.14 -0.24
C HIS A 137 12.78 -19.56 1.23
N ASP A 138 13.03 -20.85 1.48
CA ASP A 138 13.11 -21.37 2.84
C ASP A 138 14.18 -20.66 3.68
N SER A 139 13.78 -20.23 4.87
CA SER A 139 14.63 -19.42 5.75
C SER A 139 15.91 -20.13 6.20
N ILE A 140 15.90 -21.46 6.33
CA ILE A 140 17.07 -22.25 6.73
C ILE A 140 18.02 -22.32 5.54
N ASP A 141 17.53 -22.64 4.35
CA ASP A 141 18.34 -22.69 3.12
C ASP A 141 18.97 -21.34 2.78
N VAL A 142 18.20 -20.25 2.91
CA VAL A 142 18.70 -18.88 2.78
C VAL A 142 19.80 -18.63 3.80
N MET A 143 19.59 -18.94 5.08
CA MET A 143 20.61 -18.66 6.09
C MET A 143 21.87 -19.50 5.89
N ASP A 144 21.73 -20.79 5.54
CA ASP A 144 22.83 -21.72 5.32
C ASP A 144 23.66 -21.36 4.09
N SER A 145 23.00 -20.89 3.02
CA SER A 145 23.70 -20.41 1.82
C SER A 145 24.47 -19.11 2.11
N HIS A 146 23.84 -18.14 2.78
CA HIS A 146 24.47 -16.86 3.11
C HIS A 146 25.60 -17.01 4.12
N ALA A 147 25.48 -17.89 5.12
CA ALA A 147 26.51 -18.12 6.13
C ALA A 147 27.85 -18.60 5.56
N LYS A 148 27.87 -19.12 4.31
CA LYS A 148 29.11 -19.56 3.63
C LYS A 148 30.01 -18.40 3.23
N TRP A 149 29.45 -17.24 2.91
CA TRP A 149 30.19 -16.12 2.33
C TRP A 149 29.98 -14.80 3.07
N LEU A 150 28.81 -14.59 3.70
CA LEU A 150 28.46 -13.36 4.38
C LEU A 150 28.88 -13.42 5.87
N PRO A 151 29.87 -12.61 6.30
CA PRO A 151 30.28 -12.56 7.70
C PRO A 151 29.09 -12.14 8.57
N GLN A 152 28.85 -12.83 9.69
CA GLN A 152 27.72 -12.51 10.56
C GLN A 152 26.37 -12.47 9.80
N ALA A 153 26.12 -13.44 8.90
CA ALA A 153 24.93 -13.48 8.04
C ALA A 153 23.61 -13.21 8.79
N SER A 154 23.44 -13.82 9.97
CA SER A 154 22.26 -13.60 10.81
C SER A 154 22.04 -12.12 11.19
N LEU A 155 23.11 -11.37 11.50
CA LEU A 155 22.98 -9.95 11.81
C LEU A 155 22.64 -9.12 10.58
N HIS A 156 23.29 -9.38 9.45
CA HIS A 156 23.01 -8.68 8.18
C HIS A 156 21.57 -8.88 7.74
N ILE A 157 21.12 -10.14 7.64
CA ILE A 157 19.77 -10.50 7.22
C ILE A 157 18.72 -9.99 8.21
N SER A 158 19.06 -9.85 9.50
CA SER A 158 18.14 -9.26 10.49
C SER A 158 17.94 -7.74 10.37
N LYS A 159 18.78 -7.06 9.58
CA LYS A 159 18.81 -5.59 9.46
C LYS A 159 18.57 -5.05 8.07
N LEU A 160 18.50 -5.93 7.07
CA LEU A 160 18.33 -5.59 5.67
C LEU A 160 17.23 -6.46 5.08
N PRO A 161 16.27 -5.90 4.33
CA PRO A 161 15.43 -6.72 3.48
C PRO A 161 16.26 -7.33 2.34
N CYS A 162 15.79 -8.45 1.79
CA CYS A 162 16.44 -9.17 0.69
C CYS A 162 16.74 -8.24 -0.48
N ILE A 163 15.79 -7.39 -0.84
CA ILE A 163 15.90 -6.43 -1.94
C ILE A 163 17.04 -5.41 -1.78
N THR A 164 17.54 -5.18 -0.55
CA THR A 164 18.71 -4.30 -0.34
C THR A 164 19.99 -4.88 -0.95
N CYS A 165 20.07 -6.20 -1.14
CA CYS A 165 21.21 -6.86 -1.77
C CYS A 165 20.86 -7.48 -3.13
N HIS A 166 19.61 -7.90 -3.31
CA HIS A 166 19.10 -8.56 -4.51
C HIS A 166 18.40 -7.59 -5.46
N THR A 167 18.85 -6.34 -5.53
CA THR A 167 18.46 -5.38 -6.57
C THR A 167 19.68 -4.54 -6.95
N SER A 168 19.62 -3.85 -8.09
CA SER A 168 20.64 -2.92 -8.55
C SER A 168 20.55 -1.52 -7.92
N ALA A 169 19.77 -1.35 -6.85
CA ALA A 169 19.59 -0.05 -6.19
C ALA A 169 20.92 0.63 -5.82
N GLU A 170 21.07 1.88 -6.26
CA GLU A 170 22.27 2.69 -6.01
C GLU A 170 22.16 3.52 -4.72
N ASN A 171 20.93 3.88 -4.34
CA ASN A 171 20.63 4.76 -3.22
C ASN A 171 19.78 4.03 -2.18
N TYR A 172 20.02 4.36 -0.91
CA TYR A 172 19.38 3.72 0.23
C TYR A 172 18.94 4.75 1.26
N VAL A 173 17.81 4.48 1.90
CA VAL A 173 17.30 5.25 3.04
C VAL A 173 17.24 4.37 4.29
N ILE A 174 17.20 4.99 5.46
CA ILE A 174 16.98 4.28 6.73
C ILE A 174 15.54 4.51 7.15
N VAL A 175 14.73 3.45 7.09
CA VAL A 175 13.37 3.44 7.62
C VAL A 175 13.43 3.08 9.10
N LEU A 176 12.88 3.96 9.94
CA LEU A 176 12.83 3.78 11.39
C LEU A 176 11.44 3.25 11.78
N ASN A 177 11.42 2.03 12.32
CA ASN A 177 10.19 1.39 12.80
C ASN A 177 10.13 1.39 14.33
N ILE A 178 8.96 1.66 14.90
CA ILE A 178 8.75 1.55 16.35
C ILE A 178 8.57 0.07 16.72
N THR A 179 9.61 -0.49 17.33
CA THR A 179 9.60 -1.83 17.92
C THR A 179 9.38 -1.77 19.41
N GLN A 180 8.98 -2.89 20.01
CA GLN A 180 8.80 -3.00 21.45
C GLN A 180 9.43 -4.26 22.01
N LYS A 181 9.82 -4.19 23.28
CA LYS A 181 10.39 -5.32 24.00
C LYS A 181 9.37 -6.45 24.15
N GLN A 182 9.74 -7.65 23.70
CA GLN A 182 8.91 -8.84 23.89
C GLN A 182 8.86 -9.24 25.37
N LYS A 183 7.64 -9.46 25.88
CA LYS A 183 7.43 -10.08 27.20
C LYS A 183 7.89 -11.54 27.13
N LYS A 184 8.68 -11.96 28.12
CA LYS A 184 9.30 -13.31 28.23
C LYS A 184 8.31 -14.48 28.09
N SER A 185 7.01 -14.24 28.27
CA SER A 185 5.93 -15.23 28.16
C SER A 185 5.51 -15.54 26.71
N LYS A 186 5.95 -14.76 25.72
CA LYS A 186 5.57 -14.92 24.30
C LYS A 186 6.73 -15.37 23.39
N GLY A 187 7.89 -15.74 23.93
CA GLY A 187 9.04 -16.23 23.13
C GLY A 187 10.41 -15.85 23.68
N LEU A 188 11.42 -15.86 22.79
CA LEU A 188 12.80 -15.46 23.09
C LEU A 188 12.88 -14.00 23.54
N LYS A 189 13.92 -13.64 24.31
CA LYS A 189 14.19 -12.23 24.64
C LYS A 189 14.52 -11.48 23.35
N GLY A 190 13.79 -10.41 23.05
CA GLY A 190 14.03 -9.60 21.86
C GLY A 190 13.10 -8.40 21.74
N TYR A 191 13.17 -7.75 20.59
CA TYR A 191 12.22 -6.73 20.16
C TYR A 191 11.33 -7.31 19.06
N ARG A 192 10.09 -6.84 18.99
CA ARG A 192 9.16 -7.12 17.88
C ARG A 192 8.63 -5.82 17.32
N PHE A 193 8.17 -5.83 16.09
CA PHE A 193 7.42 -4.71 15.52
C PHE A 193 6.14 -4.48 16.34
N SER A 194 5.80 -3.21 16.53
CA SER A 194 4.60 -2.82 17.26
C SER A 194 3.44 -2.74 16.27
N SER A 195 2.36 -3.45 16.55
CA SER A 195 1.13 -3.33 15.76
C SER A 195 0.45 -1.99 16.02
N TYR A 196 -0.50 -1.62 15.16
CA TYR A 196 -1.38 -0.48 15.40
C TYR A 196 -1.98 -0.49 16.81
N THR A 197 -2.53 -1.64 17.23
CA THR A 197 -3.14 -1.81 18.56
C THR A 197 -2.13 -1.54 19.67
N ASP A 198 -0.90 -2.03 19.52
CA ASP A 198 0.16 -1.80 20.51
C ASP A 198 0.48 -0.31 20.65
N LEU A 199 0.60 0.41 19.54
CA LEU A 199 0.93 1.84 19.55
C LEU A 199 -0.24 2.68 20.05
N LYS A 200 -1.48 2.29 19.73
CA LYS A 200 -2.69 2.97 20.21
C LYS A 200 -2.81 2.92 21.74
N GLU A 201 -2.33 1.86 22.39
CA GLU A 201 -2.24 1.79 23.86
C GLU A 201 -1.34 2.91 24.44
N TYR A 202 -0.30 3.32 23.72
CA TYR A 202 0.59 4.41 24.15
C TYR A 202 0.03 5.79 23.82
N SER A 203 -0.62 5.98 22.67
CA SER A 203 -1.17 7.29 22.29
C SER A 203 -2.51 7.60 22.99
N GLY A 204 -3.24 6.57 23.43
CA GLY A 204 -4.56 6.70 24.03
C GLY A 204 -5.56 7.29 23.04
N GLU A 205 -6.24 8.36 23.44
CA GLU A 205 -7.22 9.05 22.58
C GLU A 205 -6.55 9.82 21.43
N LYS A 206 -5.24 10.09 21.51
CA LYS A 206 -4.51 10.82 20.46
C LYS A 206 -4.17 9.93 19.27
N GLU A 207 -3.85 10.59 18.17
CA GLU A 207 -3.25 9.98 16.99
C GLU A 207 -1.91 9.32 17.33
N ILE A 208 -1.58 8.22 16.65
CA ILE A 208 -0.37 7.43 16.93
C ILE A 208 0.89 8.23 16.60
N GLN A 209 0.84 9.05 15.55
CA GLN A 209 1.91 9.95 15.12
C GLN A 209 2.38 10.83 16.28
N SER A 210 1.45 11.26 17.14
CA SER A 210 1.74 12.12 18.30
C SER A 210 2.65 11.49 19.36
N ILE A 211 2.91 10.18 19.28
CA ILE A 211 3.89 9.50 20.13
C ILE A 211 5.30 10.04 19.87
N ILE A 212 5.60 10.41 18.62
CA ILE A 212 6.93 10.83 18.17
C ILE A 212 6.91 12.22 17.53
N ASP A 213 5.91 12.54 16.72
CA ASP A 213 5.66 13.88 16.15
C ASP A 213 4.86 14.72 17.16
N ILE A 214 5.54 15.50 17.98
CA ILE A 214 4.89 16.18 19.11
C ILE A 214 4.20 17.47 18.64
N ASN A 215 4.76 18.13 17.61
CA ASN A 215 4.23 19.38 17.09
C ASN A 215 3.23 19.20 15.93
N GLY A 216 3.12 18.00 15.35
CA GLY A 216 2.18 17.67 14.30
C GLY A 216 2.52 18.30 12.95
N ASP A 217 3.80 18.55 12.68
CA ASP A 217 4.26 19.13 11.41
C ASP A 217 4.64 18.09 10.35
N ASN A 218 4.40 16.80 10.63
CA ASN A 218 4.76 15.66 9.80
C ASN A 218 6.28 15.53 9.57
N PHE A 219 7.09 16.16 10.42
CA PHE A 219 8.54 16.10 10.36
C PHE A 219 9.12 15.77 11.74
N ILE A 220 9.80 14.62 11.83
CA ILE A 220 10.38 14.20 13.10
C ILE A 220 11.72 14.90 13.36
N SER A 221 11.72 15.92 14.21
CA SER A 221 12.94 16.65 14.59
C SER A 221 13.84 15.86 15.55
N LEU A 222 15.12 16.24 15.64
CA LEU A 222 16.04 15.65 16.64
C LEU A 222 15.58 15.90 18.08
N ALA A 223 14.85 16.99 18.34
CA ALA A 223 14.32 17.30 19.66
C ALA A 223 13.19 16.35 20.05
N GLU A 224 12.32 16.03 19.10
CA GLU A 224 11.26 15.03 19.25
C GLU A 224 11.81 13.63 19.41
N LEU A 225 12.78 13.22 18.57
CA LEU A 225 13.46 11.93 18.74
C LEU A 225 14.10 11.79 20.13
N ARG A 226 14.73 12.85 20.64
CA ARG A 226 15.28 12.84 22.00
C ARG A 226 14.18 12.72 23.04
N THR A 227 13.07 13.44 22.86
CA THR A 227 11.93 13.39 23.77
C THR A 227 11.32 11.99 23.81
N PHE A 228 11.11 11.37 22.65
CA PHE A 228 10.65 9.99 22.54
C PHE A 228 11.59 9.01 23.28
N ASN A 229 12.90 9.07 22.96
CA ASN A 229 13.88 8.14 23.53
C ASN A 229 14.10 8.30 25.04
N LEU A 230 13.88 9.50 25.59
CA LEU A 230 14.03 9.79 27.02
C LEU A 230 12.72 9.66 27.80
N ASN A 231 11.58 9.45 27.13
CA ASN A 231 10.28 9.38 27.78
C ASN A 231 10.16 8.10 28.64
N PRO A 232 9.98 8.20 29.97
CA PRO A 232 9.85 7.02 30.83
C PRO A 232 8.65 6.13 30.50
N ALA A 233 7.59 6.70 29.90
CA ALA A 233 6.43 5.95 29.45
C ALA A 233 6.75 5.03 28.26
N TYR A 234 7.69 5.43 27.41
CA TYR A 234 8.08 4.73 26.19
C TYR A 234 9.33 3.85 26.37
N LYS A 235 9.76 3.58 27.61
CA LYS A 235 10.97 2.79 27.92
C LYS A 235 11.03 1.38 27.30
N ASN A 236 9.88 0.85 26.88
CA ASN A 236 9.77 -0.46 26.24
C ASN A 236 9.73 -0.37 24.70
N LEU A 237 9.60 0.84 24.15
CA LEU A 237 9.63 1.12 22.72
C LEU A 237 11.08 1.42 22.29
N HIS A 238 11.39 1.12 21.04
CA HIS A 238 12.70 1.32 20.44
C HIS A 238 12.58 1.58 18.94
N LEU A 239 13.36 2.50 18.42
CA LEU A 239 13.44 2.75 16.98
C LEU A 239 14.42 1.75 16.35
N ASN A 240 13.90 0.83 15.56
CA ASN A 240 14.72 -0.09 14.78
C ASN A 240 14.90 0.48 13.37
N GLY A 241 16.14 0.78 13.01
CA GLY A 241 16.51 1.16 11.65
C GLY A 241 16.73 -0.05 10.75
N THR A 242 16.15 0.04 9.55
CA THR A 242 16.36 -0.89 8.44
C THR A 242 16.83 -0.07 7.24
N MET A 243 17.89 -0.54 6.58
CA MET A 243 18.35 0.10 5.33
C MET A 243 17.61 -0.53 4.15
N VAL A 244 16.89 0.29 3.41
CA VAL A 244 16.07 -0.12 2.26
C VAL A 244 16.49 0.68 1.02
N PRO A 245 16.34 0.14 -0.20
CA PRO A 245 16.47 0.93 -1.42
C PRO A 245 15.59 2.18 -1.37
N SER A 246 16.11 3.33 -1.85
CA SER A 246 15.30 4.55 -1.94
C SER A 246 14.39 4.57 -3.16
N GLU A 247 14.72 3.77 -4.18
CA GLU A 247 13.98 3.63 -5.42
C GLU A 247 13.49 2.19 -5.56
N VAL A 248 12.33 2.02 -6.20
CA VAL A 248 11.77 0.72 -6.53
C VAL A 248 12.49 0.16 -7.76
N SER A 249 12.90 -1.10 -7.70
CA SER A 249 13.42 -1.87 -8.84
C SER A 249 12.91 -3.30 -8.76
N HIS A 250 12.62 -3.90 -9.91
CA HIS A 250 12.27 -5.30 -10.06
C HIS A 250 13.33 -6.11 -10.82
N ASP A 251 14.56 -5.59 -10.95
CA ASP A 251 15.65 -6.35 -11.57
C ASP A 251 16.02 -7.63 -10.83
N LEU A 252 15.62 -7.75 -9.54
CA LEU A 252 15.77 -8.89 -8.62
C LEU A 252 17.08 -9.71 -8.79
N SER A 253 18.15 -9.03 -9.21
CA SER A 253 19.32 -9.69 -9.77
C SER A 253 20.35 -9.96 -8.68
N THR A 254 21.03 -11.11 -8.77
CA THR A 254 22.20 -11.37 -7.95
C THR A 254 23.42 -10.79 -8.64
N LEU A 255 24.07 -9.82 -8.00
CA LEU A 255 25.32 -9.29 -8.50
C LEU A 255 26.47 -10.25 -8.16
N ASP A 256 26.82 -11.10 -9.12
CA ASP A 256 27.91 -12.10 -9.05
C ASP A 256 29.28 -11.51 -8.67
N ASN A 257 29.43 -10.19 -8.68
CA ASN A 257 30.66 -9.47 -8.40
C ASN A 257 30.77 -8.90 -6.97
N ARG A 258 29.84 -9.22 -6.05
CA ARG A 258 29.89 -8.74 -4.65
C ARG A 258 30.55 -9.72 -3.66
N TYR A 259 31.32 -10.70 -4.16
CA TYR A 259 32.14 -11.63 -3.36
C TYR A 259 33.59 -11.16 -3.17
#